data_AF-A0A7C2XBH7-F1
#
_entry.id   AF-A0A7C2XBH7-F1
#
_cell.length_a   1.000
_cell.length_b   1.000
_cell.length_c   1.000
_cell.angle_alpha   90.00
_cell.angle_beta   90.00
_cell.angle_gamma   90.00
#
_symmetry.space_group_name_H-M   'P 1'
#
loop_
_entity.id
_entity.type
_entity.pdbx_description
1 polymer ?
#
loop_
_entity_poly.entity_id
_entity_poly.type
_entity_poly.pdbx_seq_one_letter_code
_entity_poly.pdbx_strand_id
1 'polypeptide(L)'
;MSLVREAKKLQAKRQEVGKLKRKSAREFQIEQSLLQKSSSGLASVERKIESAKEQLSDVSDVLTQRLAQQESIQRLVVAAEEKLQREKDAKEQAEQEIEFAESGEEKDNAKTRLASIIDGIDEIYSEIKQRNKMAKKVNVAIEEFSKSKSKISTKIQKKVHEKPELQKLIKKTKKASVRLAKRMASKTKQEASTKEHFKKVKEKLQELKAKRRKAAAKRAAQKRKSNPKRKSSKKAKRKSNPKRKSSKKAKR
;
A
#
# COMPACT_ATOMS: atom_id res chain seq x y z
N MET A 1 34.07 -27.25 -39.91
CA MET A 1 33.75 -27.18 -38.47
C MET A 1 33.17 -28.53 -38.00
N SER A 2 33.64 -29.13 -36.90
CA SER A 2 33.09 -30.40 -36.39
C SER A 2 31.72 -30.19 -35.74
N LEU A 3 30.71 -30.97 -36.12
CA LEU A 3 29.35 -30.96 -35.55
C LEU A 3 29.33 -31.12 -34.01
N VAL A 4 30.37 -31.76 -33.45
CA VAL A 4 30.55 -31.86 -31.99
C VAL A 4 30.84 -30.49 -31.37
N ARG A 5 31.69 -29.67 -32.00
CA ARG A 5 32.00 -28.32 -31.53
C ARG A 5 30.77 -27.42 -31.62
N GLU A 6 30.00 -27.56 -32.70
CA GLU A 6 28.76 -26.81 -32.91
C GLU A 6 27.67 -27.18 -31.88
N ALA A 7 27.48 -28.47 -31.60
CA ALA A 7 26.56 -28.91 -30.55
C ALA A 7 26.94 -28.36 -29.16
N LYS A 8 28.24 -28.32 -28.82
CA LYS A 8 28.74 -27.70 -27.58
C LYS A 8 28.46 -26.19 -27.52
N LYS A 9 28.72 -25.45 -28.62
CA LYS A 9 28.41 -24.01 -28.72
C LYS A 9 26.91 -23.73 -28.55
N LEU A 10 26.06 -24.52 -29.20
CA LEU A 10 24.60 -24.39 -29.10
C LEU A 10 24.08 -24.75 -27.69
N GLN A 11 24.69 -25.73 -27.02
CA GLN A 11 24.37 -26.06 -25.64
C GLN A 11 24.67 -24.89 -24.70
N ALA A 12 25.84 -24.26 -24.83
CA ALA A 12 26.20 -23.07 -24.06
C ALA A 12 25.23 -21.91 -24.35
N LYS A 13 24.98 -21.61 -25.64
CA LYS A 13 24.04 -20.57 -26.07
C LYS A 13 22.63 -20.80 -25.53
N ARG A 14 22.14 -22.05 -25.52
CA ARG A 14 20.84 -22.41 -24.92
C ARG A 14 20.79 -22.09 -23.43
N GLN A 15 21.85 -22.42 -22.69
CA GLN A 15 21.92 -22.12 -21.26
C GLN A 15 21.96 -20.62 -20.99
N GLU A 16 22.72 -19.86 -21.77
CA GLU A 16 22.80 -18.40 -21.66
C GLU A 16 21.47 -17.71 -21.98
N VAL A 17 20.81 -18.09 -23.07
CA VAL A 17 19.50 -17.52 -23.44
C VAL A 17 18.45 -17.84 -22.38
N GLY A 18 18.46 -19.06 -21.82
CA GLY A 18 17.59 -19.43 -20.69
C GLY A 18 17.88 -18.63 -19.41
N LYS A 19 19.15 -18.29 -19.13
CA LYS A 19 19.51 -17.36 -18.03
C LYS A 19 18.98 -15.95 -18.31
N LEU A 20 19.18 -15.43 -19.52
CA LEU A 20 18.74 -14.08 -19.91
C LEU A 20 17.22 -13.94 -19.90
N LYS A 21 16.46 -14.94 -20.34
CA LYS A 21 15.00 -14.96 -20.22
C LYS A 21 14.57 -14.88 -18.76
N ARG A 22 15.15 -15.71 -17.88
CA ARG A 22 14.83 -15.69 -16.45
C ARG A 22 15.13 -14.34 -15.80
N LYS A 23 16.27 -13.72 -16.13
CA LYS A 23 16.61 -12.36 -15.67
C LYS A 23 15.58 -11.34 -16.13
N SER A 24 15.29 -11.31 -17.43
CA SER A 24 14.31 -10.38 -17.99
C SER A 24 12.90 -10.63 -17.42
N ALA A 25 12.57 -11.86 -17.02
CA ALA A 25 11.26 -12.21 -16.46
C ALA A 25 11.10 -11.63 -15.06
N ARG A 26 12.16 -11.78 -14.25
CA ARG A 26 12.23 -11.20 -12.90
C ARG A 26 12.17 -9.68 -12.95
N GLU A 27 12.95 -9.05 -13.83
CA GLU A 27 12.92 -7.59 -14.04
C GLU A 27 11.49 -7.12 -14.40
N PHE A 28 10.84 -7.79 -15.36
CA PHE A 28 9.47 -7.47 -15.75
C PHE A 28 8.48 -7.62 -14.59
N GLN A 29 8.56 -8.72 -13.85
CA GLN A 29 7.66 -9.00 -12.72
C GLN A 29 7.84 -7.99 -11.58
N ILE A 30 9.08 -7.58 -11.28
CA ILE A 30 9.37 -6.54 -10.29
C ILE A 30 8.69 -5.22 -10.69
N GLU A 31 8.92 -4.75 -11.92
CA GLU A 31 8.32 -3.51 -12.43
C GLU A 31 6.79 -3.58 -12.49
N GLN A 32 6.23 -4.74 -12.85
CA GLN A 32 4.78 -4.95 -12.87
C GLN A 32 4.19 -4.88 -11.46
N SER A 33 4.86 -5.50 -10.47
CA SER A 33 4.43 -5.43 -9.07
C SER A 33 4.52 -4.00 -8.53
N LEU A 34 5.57 -3.26 -8.91
CA LEU A 34 5.74 -1.87 -8.51
C LEU A 34 4.66 -0.97 -9.13
N LEU A 35 4.31 -1.19 -10.40
CA LEU A 35 3.22 -0.48 -11.08
C LEU A 35 1.88 -0.76 -10.38
N GLN A 36 1.57 -2.02 -10.06
CA GLN A 36 0.35 -2.39 -9.34
C GLN A 36 0.28 -1.75 -7.94
N LYS A 37 1.37 -1.83 -7.17
CA LYS A 37 1.48 -1.19 -5.84
C LYS A 37 1.33 0.33 -5.92
N SER A 38 1.96 0.96 -6.91
CA SER A 38 1.87 2.41 -7.09
C SER A 38 0.47 2.85 -7.50
N SER A 39 -0.19 2.10 -8.39
CA SER A 39 -1.56 2.39 -8.85
C SER A 39 -2.59 2.20 -7.73
N SER A 40 -2.49 1.11 -6.97
CA SER A 40 -3.36 0.88 -5.79
C SER A 40 -3.07 1.88 -4.68
N GLY A 41 -1.80 2.27 -4.49
CA GLY A 41 -1.41 3.35 -3.59
C GLY A 41 -2.04 4.69 -3.99
N LEU A 42 -2.03 5.03 -5.27
CA LEU A 42 -2.68 6.25 -5.78
C LEU A 42 -4.18 6.25 -5.50
N ALA A 43 -4.88 5.16 -5.82
CA ALA A 43 -6.31 5.03 -5.54
C ALA A 43 -6.61 5.11 -4.03
N SER A 44 -5.76 4.54 -3.19
CA SER A 44 -5.89 4.64 -1.73
C SER A 44 -5.71 6.09 -1.24
N VAL A 45 -4.73 6.82 -1.78
CA VAL A 45 -4.53 8.25 -1.47
C VAL A 45 -5.75 9.06 -1.89
N GLU A 46 -6.30 8.82 -3.08
CA GLU A 46 -7.50 9.52 -3.55
C GLU A 46 -8.72 9.26 -2.64
N ARG A 47 -8.97 8.01 -2.26
CA ARG A 47 -10.04 7.67 -1.30
C ARG A 47 -9.84 8.35 0.06
N LYS A 48 -8.60 8.40 0.55
CA LYS A 48 -8.28 9.07 1.82
C LYS A 48 -8.48 10.59 1.74
N ILE A 49 -8.17 11.19 0.60
CA ILE A 49 -8.44 12.62 0.36
C ILE A 49 -9.95 12.85 0.37
N GLU A 50 -10.72 12.02 -0.33
CA GLU A 50 -12.17 12.20 -0.40
C GLU A 50 -12.85 12.04 0.96
N SER A 51 -12.53 10.95 1.68
CA SER A 51 -13.04 10.76 3.04
C SER A 51 -12.63 11.88 3.99
N ALA A 52 -11.41 12.43 3.87
CA ALA A 52 -10.99 13.57 4.68
C ALA A 52 -11.73 14.86 4.30
N LYS A 53 -12.11 15.06 3.03
CA LYS A 53 -12.93 16.21 2.60
C LYS A 53 -14.36 16.11 3.12
N GLU A 54 -14.94 14.92 3.09
CA GLU A 54 -16.27 14.66 3.68
C GLU A 54 -16.25 14.99 5.18
N GLN A 55 -15.29 14.45 5.92
CA GLN A 55 -15.07 14.81 7.33
C GLN A 55 -14.84 16.31 7.56
N LEU A 56 -14.17 16.98 6.62
CA LEU A 56 -13.96 18.42 6.70
C LEU A 56 -15.27 19.19 6.52
N SER A 57 -16.13 18.73 5.61
CA SER A 57 -17.47 19.30 5.39
C SER A 57 -18.30 19.14 6.65
N ASP A 58 -18.41 17.93 7.19
CA ASP A 58 -19.19 17.63 8.39
C ASP A 58 -18.76 18.53 9.57
N VAL A 59 -17.46 18.64 9.80
CA VAL A 59 -16.91 19.49 10.87
C VAL A 59 -17.18 20.97 10.58
N SER A 60 -17.14 21.40 9.32
CA SER A 60 -17.43 22.78 8.95
C SER A 60 -18.90 23.13 9.13
N ASP A 61 -19.81 22.20 8.84
CA ASP A 61 -21.25 22.38 9.00
C ASP A 61 -21.61 22.49 10.49
N VAL A 62 -21.07 21.57 11.31
CA VAL A 62 -21.24 21.62 12.77
C VAL A 62 -20.65 22.91 13.34
N LEU A 63 -19.46 23.35 12.89
CA LEU A 63 -18.86 24.61 13.32
C LEU A 63 -19.77 25.80 12.99
N THR A 64 -20.34 25.83 11.79
CA THR A 64 -21.28 26.88 11.36
C THR A 64 -22.52 26.90 12.26
N GLN A 65 -23.09 25.75 12.58
CA GLN A 65 -24.20 25.63 13.52
C GLN A 65 -23.84 26.15 14.92
N ARG A 66 -22.64 25.82 15.43
CA ARG A 66 -22.20 26.27 16.76
C ARG A 66 -21.94 27.77 16.79
N LEU A 67 -21.41 28.36 15.73
CA LEU A 67 -21.27 29.82 15.60
C LEU A 67 -22.63 30.51 15.62
N ALA A 68 -23.62 30.01 14.86
CA ALA A 68 -24.98 30.53 14.90
C ALA A 68 -25.62 30.39 16.30
N GLN A 69 -25.36 29.28 17.00
CA GLN A 69 -25.80 29.09 18.37
C GLN A 69 -25.15 30.11 19.33
N GLN A 70 -23.86 30.40 19.16
CA GLN A 70 -23.16 31.41 19.96
C GLN A 70 -23.79 32.80 19.76
N GLU A 71 -24.02 33.20 18.51
CA GLU A 71 -24.66 34.48 18.17
C GLU A 71 -26.08 34.56 18.76
N SER A 72 -26.86 33.49 18.67
CA SER A 72 -28.20 33.41 19.26
C SER A 72 -28.16 33.59 20.78
N ILE A 73 -27.25 32.91 21.48
CA ILE A 73 -27.08 33.07 22.93
C ILE A 73 -26.67 34.50 23.28
N GLN A 74 -25.76 35.11 22.50
CA GLN A 74 -25.33 36.49 22.72
C GLN A 74 -26.51 37.46 22.61
N ARG A 75 -27.36 37.32 21.58
CA ARG A 75 -28.58 38.14 21.46
C ARG A 75 -29.52 37.97 22.65
N LEU A 76 -29.68 36.74 23.14
CA LEU A 76 -30.48 36.46 24.31
C LEU A 76 -29.88 37.08 25.59
N VAL A 77 -28.56 37.07 25.75
CA VAL A 77 -27.91 37.75 26.88
C VAL A 77 -28.17 39.25 26.83
N VAL A 78 -27.95 39.89 25.67
CA VAL A 78 -28.22 41.33 25.49
C VAL A 78 -29.67 41.68 25.79
N ALA A 79 -30.63 40.90 25.29
CA ALA A 79 -32.05 41.13 25.56
C ALA A 79 -32.40 41.00 27.07
N ALA A 80 -31.77 40.07 27.78
CA ALA A 80 -31.95 39.94 29.22
C ALA A 80 -31.27 41.09 30.00
N GLU A 81 -30.12 41.57 29.54
CA GLU A 81 -29.44 42.74 30.12
C GLU A 81 -30.26 44.03 29.93
N GLU A 82 -30.88 44.22 28.76
CA GLU A 82 -31.81 45.31 28.52
C GLU A 82 -33.05 45.21 29.42
N LYS A 83 -33.61 44.00 29.59
CA LYS A 83 -34.73 43.77 30.52
C LYS A 83 -34.33 44.07 31.97
N LEU A 84 -33.15 43.62 32.39
CA LEU A 84 -32.60 43.88 33.72
C LEU A 84 -32.48 45.40 33.97
N GLN A 85 -32.03 46.16 32.97
CA GLN A 85 -31.93 47.61 33.11
C GLN A 85 -33.32 48.24 33.32
N ARG A 86 -34.32 47.82 32.55
CA ARG A 86 -35.71 48.33 32.73
C ARG A 86 -36.28 48.00 34.10
N GLU A 87 -36.05 46.79 34.62
CA GLU A 87 -36.49 46.42 35.96
C GLU A 87 -35.77 47.24 37.04
N LYS A 88 -34.49 47.59 36.85
CA LYS A 88 -33.77 48.50 37.75
C LYS A 88 -34.35 49.91 37.73
N ASP A 89 -34.64 50.44 36.55
CA ASP A 89 -35.28 51.76 36.41
C ASP A 89 -36.68 51.75 37.07
N ALA A 90 -37.45 50.67 36.89
CA ALA A 90 -38.75 50.49 37.54
C ALA A 90 -38.64 50.34 39.07
N LYS A 91 -37.57 49.71 39.55
CA LYS A 91 -37.25 49.59 40.98
C LYS A 91 -37.02 50.96 41.60
N GLU A 92 -36.20 51.80 40.96
CA GLU A 92 -35.93 53.18 41.41
C GLU A 92 -37.22 54.02 41.44
N GLN A 93 -38.09 53.86 40.44
CA GLN A 93 -39.42 54.50 40.43
C GLN A 93 -40.29 54.05 41.60
N ALA A 94 -40.38 52.73 41.86
CA ALA A 94 -41.16 52.20 42.98
C ALA A 94 -40.59 52.65 44.34
N GLU A 95 -39.27 52.77 44.47
CA GLU A 95 -38.62 53.33 45.67
C GLU A 95 -39.00 54.80 45.89
N GLN A 96 -39.03 55.61 44.82
CA GLN A 96 -39.51 57.01 44.89
C GLN A 96 -41.01 57.10 45.23
N GLU A 97 -41.86 56.27 44.62
CA GLU A 97 -43.29 56.20 44.95
C GLU A 97 -43.51 55.92 46.44
N ILE A 98 -42.70 55.06 47.07
CA ILE A 98 -42.74 54.77 48.51
C ILE A 98 -42.32 55.98 49.36
N GLU A 99 -41.32 56.74 48.90
CA GLU A 99 -40.77 57.91 49.60
C GLU A 99 -41.76 59.09 49.61
N PHE A 100 -42.46 59.31 48.50
CA PHE A 100 -43.40 60.42 48.31
C PHE A 100 -44.88 60.07 48.53
N ALA A 101 -45.22 58.84 48.93
CA ALA A 101 -46.60 58.42 49.17
C ALA A 101 -47.27 59.26 50.28
N GLU A 102 -48.44 59.84 49.97
CA GLU A 102 -49.22 60.67 50.89
C GLU A 102 -50.14 59.82 51.78
N SER A 103 -50.52 58.63 51.31
CA SER A 103 -51.37 57.68 52.04
C SER A 103 -50.67 56.35 52.37
N GLY A 104 -51.15 55.68 53.42
CA GLY A 104 -50.67 54.35 53.79
C GLY A 104 -50.95 53.29 52.72
N GLU A 105 -52.09 53.37 52.05
CA GLU A 105 -52.47 52.44 50.98
C GLU A 105 -51.56 52.57 49.74
N GLU A 106 -51.26 53.79 49.28
CA GLU A 106 -50.33 54.03 48.17
C GLU A 106 -48.94 53.46 48.48
N LYS A 107 -48.49 53.67 49.71
CA LYS A 107 -47.19 53.17 50.17
C LYS A 107 -47.12 51.64 50.16
N ASP A 108 -48.17 50.97 50.63
CA ASP A 108 -48.19 49.51 50.70
C ASP A 108 -48.35 48.87 49.31
N ASN A 109 -49.08 49.52 48.39
CA ASN A 109 -49.13 49.13 46.98
C ASN A 109 -47.76 49.23 46.32
N ALA A 110 -47.05 50.34 46.52
CA ALA A 110 -45.71 50.55 45.96
C ALA A 110 -44.68 49.56 46.53
N LYS A 111 -44.75 49.22 47.82
CA LYS A 111 -43.91 48.14 48.42
C LYS A 111 -44.18 46.78 47.80
N THR A 112 -45.44 46.43 47.55
CA THR A 112 -45.81 45.15 46.94
C THR A 112 -45.27 45.05 45.51
N ARG A 113 -45.37 46.15 44.75
CA ARG A 113 -44.76 46.27 43.42
C ARG A 113 -43.24 46.16 43.47
N LEU A 114 -42.59 46.86 44.41
CA LEU A 114 -41.14 46.81 44.61
C LEU A 114 -40.67 45.38 44.89
N ALA A 115 -41.35 44.64 45.78
CA ALA A 115 -41.03 43.24 46.06
C ALA A 115 -41.09 42.38 44.78
N SER A 116 -42.15 42.55 43.98
CA SER A 116 -42.30 41.83 42.71
C SER A 116 -41.20 42.16 41.70
N ILE A 117 -40.76 43.42 41.64
CA ILE A 117 -39.66 43.86 40.77
C ILE A 117 -38.34 43.24 41.23
N ILE A 118 -38.07 43.20 42.53
CA ILE A 118 -36.86 42.58 43.10
C ILE A 118 -36.80 41.08 42.75
N ASP A 119 -37.91 40.36 42.90
CA ASP A 119 -38.01 38.95 42.51
C ASP A 119 -37.72 38.79 41.00
N GLY A 120 -38.31 39.65 40.17
CA GLY A 120 -38.07 39.67 38.71
C GLY A 120 -36.60 39.94 38.35
N ILE A 121 -35.93 40.84 39.06
CA ILE A 121 -34.49 41.12 38.90
C ILE A 121 -33.66 39.87 39.19
N ASP A 122 -33.95 39.14 40.27
CA ASP A 122 -33.21 37.93 40.66
C ASP A 122 -33.41 36.78 39.66
N GLU A 123 -34.60 36.66 39.08
CA GLU A 123 -34.88 35.75 37.98
C GLU A 123 -34.05 36.08 36.74
N ILE A 124 -34.00 37.35 36.33
CA ILE A 124 -33.22 37.80 35.17
C ILE A 124 -31.71 37.58 35.41
N TYR A 125 -31.21 37.85 36.62
CA TYR A 125 -29.82 37.54 36.98
C TYR A 125 -29.51 36.05 36.82
N SER A 126 -30.42 35.18 37.27
CA SER A 126 -30.30 33.73 37.13
C SER A 126 -30.31 33.30 35.66
N GLU A 127 -31.18 33.89 34.85
CA GLU A 127 -31.27 33.67 33.41
C GLU A 127 -29.97 34.06 32.69
N ILE A 128 -29.45 35.28 32.92
CA ILE A 128 -28.17 35.75 32.37
C ILE A 128 -27.04 34.81 32.76
N LYS A 129 -26.99 34.37 34.02
CA LYS A 129 -25.97 33.43 34.52
C LYS A 129 -26.04 32.09 33.80
N GLN A 130 -27.24 31.55 33.54
CA GLN A 130 -27.42 30.30 32.80
C GLN A 130 -27.01 30.45 31.33
N ARG A 131 -27.43 31.53 30.66
CA ARG A 131 -27.06 31.83 29.26
C ARG A 131 -25.55 31.99 29.10
N ASN A 132 -24.89 32.68 30.02
CA ASN A 132 -23.43 32.80 30.04
C ASN A 132 -22.71 31.46 30.24
N LYS A 133 -23.25 30.55 31.07
CA LYS A 133 -22.71 29.18 31.18
C LYS A 133 -22.86 28.41 29.87
N MET A 134 -23.99 28.56 29.17
CA MET A 134 -24.19 27.95 27.85
C MET A 134 -23.22 28.52 26.81
N ALA A 135 -23.04 29.84 26.76
CA ALA A 135 -22.08 30.50 25.87
C ALA A 135 -20.67 29.92 26.04
N LYS A 136 -20.21 29.76 27.29
CA LYS A 136 -18.90 29.14 27.58
C LYS A 136 -18.79 27.72 27.03
N LYS A 137 -19.81 26.89 27.19
CA LYS A 137 -19.82 25.51 26.64
C LYS A 137 -19.77 25.50 25.11
N VAL A 138 -20.52 26.40 24.47
CA VAL A 138 -20.53 26.53 23.01
C VAL A 138 -19.15 26.99 22.51
N ASN A 139 -18.50 27.95 23.18
CA ASN A 139 -17.17 28.43 22.81
C ASN A 139 -16.12 27.31 22.89
N VAL A 140 -16.15 26.49 23.94
CA VAL A 140 -15.26 25.31 24.05
C VAL A 140 -15.46 24.37 22.87
N ALA A 141 -16.72 24.07 22.51
CA ALA A 141 -17.02 23.23 21.35
C ALA A 141 -16.52 23.85 20.04
N ILE A 142 -16.70 25.17 19.83
CA ILE A 142 -16.20 25.89 18.66
C ILE A 142 -14.68 25.75 18.54
N GLU A 143 -13.95 25.90 19.63
CA GLU A 143 -12.49 25.71 19.63
C GLU A 143 -12.09 24.28 19.25
N GLU A 144 -12.77 23.27 19.79
CA GLU A 144 -12.52 21.86 19.48
C GLU A 144 -12.77 21.53 18.00
N PHE A 145 -13.88 22.02 17.44
CA PHE A 145 -14.20 21.83 16.02
C PHE A 145 -13.23 22.62 15.12
N SER A 146 -12.81 23.82 15.51
CA SER A 146 -11.78 24.60 14.79
C SER A 146 -10.42 23.88 14.77
N LYS A 147 -9.98 23.34 15.90
CA LYS A 147 -8.78 22.49 16.00
C LYS A 147 -8.91 21.22 15.16
N SER A 148 -10.09 20.62 15.10
CA SER A 148 -10.36 19.44 14.27
C SER A 148 -10.32 19.77 12.78
N LYS A 149 -10.94 20.88 12.37
CA LYS A 149 -10.94 21.41 10.98
C LYS A 149 -9.52 21.62 10.46
N SER A 150 -8.66 22.27 11.26
CA SER A 150 -7.25 22.49 10.88
C SER A 150 -6.45 21.18 10.78
N LYS A 151 -6.63 20.23 11.72
CA LYS A 151 -6.01 18.89 11.65
C LYS A 151 -6.43 18.11 10.40
N ILE A 152 -7.71 18.19 10.00
CA ILE A 152 -8.19 17.52 8.78
C ILE A 152 -7.62 18.20 7.54
N SER A 153 -7.62 19.53 7.48
CA SER A 153 -7.03 20.31 6.38
C SER A 153 -5.56 19.96 6.15
N THR A 154 -4.75 19.88 7.21
CA THR A 154 -3.34 19.48 7.09
C THR A 154 -3.16 18.03 6.59
N LYS A 155 -4.04 17.10 6.98
CA LYS A 155 -4.05 15.73 6.43
C LYS A 155 -4.34 15.73 4.92
N ILE A 156 -5.34 16.50 4.48
CA ILE A 156 -5.68 16.66 3.06
C ILE A 156 -4.47 17.20 2.29
N GLN A 157 -3.86 18.29 2.77
CA GLN A 157 -2.70 18.90 2.13
C GLN A 157 -1.55 17.89 1.94
N LYS A 158 -1.17 17.17 3.01
CA LYS A 158 -0.13 16.14 2.93
C LYS A 158 -0.43 15.08 1.87
N LYS A 159 -1.67 14.56 1.83
CA LYS A 159 -2.07 13.55 0.84
C LYS A 159 -2.15 14.07 -0.58
N VAL A 160 -2.57 15.32 -0.76
CA VAL A 160 -2.54 15.99 -2.07
C VAL A 160 -1.10 16.13 -2.59
N HIS A 161 -0.12 16.36 -1.72
CA HIS A 161 1.29 16.47 -2.09
C HIS A 161 1.91 15.11 -2.46
N GLU A 162 1.47 14.00 -1.86
CA GLU A 162 1.90 12.64 -2.20
C GLU A 162 1.38 12.18 -3.58
N LYS A 163 0.20 12.66 -4.00
CA LYS A 163 -0.45 12.30 -5.28
C LYS A 163 0.44 12.46 -6.53
N PRO A 164 1.07 13.63 -6.80
CA PRO A 164 1.89 13.83 -7.99
C PRO A 164 3.13 12.93 -8.03
N GLU A 165 3.72 12.58 -6.88
CA GLU A 165 4.87 11.69 -6.82
C GLU A 165 4.50 10.27 -7.29
N LEU A 166 3.38 9.74 -6.80
CA LEU A 166 2.84 8.45 -7.24
C LEU A 166 2.49 8.46 -8.73
N GLN A 167 1.90 9.54 -9.24
CA GLN A 167 1.62 9.68 -10.68
C GLN A 167 2.91 9.67 -11.51
N LYS A 168 3.97 10.38 -11.08
CA LYS A 168 5.27 10.36 -11.75
C LYS A 168 5.87 8.94 -11.73
N LEU A 169 5.78 8.24 -10.60
CA LEU A 169 6.26 6.86 -10.46
C LEU A 169 5.51 5.90 -11.38
N ILE A 170 4.18 5.99 -11.45
CA ILE A 170 3.34 5.19 -12.35
C ILE A 170 3.73 5.42 -13.81
N LYS A 171 3.93 6.68 -14.23
CA LYS A 171 4.35 7.00 -15.61
C LYS A 171 5.71 6.37 -15.94
N LYS A 172 6.68 6.44 -15.03
CA LYS A 172 8.03 5.85 -15.20
C LYS A 172 7.97 4.33 -15.27
N THR A 173 7.31 3.69 -14.31
CA THR A 173 7.19 2.22 -14.22
C THR A 173 6.35 1.63 -15.34
N LYS A 174 5.29 2.32 -15.79
CA LYS A 174 4.51 1.91 -16.98
C LYS A 174 5.41 1.86 -18.23
N LYS A 175 6.22 2.89 -18.47
CA LYS A 175 7.20 2.90 -19.59
C LYS A 175 8.22 1.76 -19.45
N ALA A 176 8.76 1.54 -18.25
CA ALA A 176 9.72 0.47 -17.98
C ALA A 176 9.11 -0.92 -18.21
N SER A 177 7.89 -1.16 -17.72
CA SER A 177 7.17 -2.43 -17.87
C SER A 177 6.94 -2.78 -19.35
N VAL A 178 6.56 -1.81 -20.19
CA VAL A 178 6.36 -2.01 -21.63
C VAL A 178 7.68 -2.38 -22.32
N ARG A 179 8.77 -1.69 -21.97
CA ARG A 179 10.11 -2.01 -22.50
C ARG A 179 10.55 -3.42 -22.10
N LEU A 180 10.36 -3.79 -20.84
CA LEU A 180 10.73 -5.11 -20.32
C LEU A 180 9.84 -6.22 -20.87
N ALA A 181 8.55 -5.97 -21.10
CA ALA A 181 7.64 -6.91 -21.76
C ALA A 181 8.11 -7.24 -23.18
N LYS A 182 8.50 -6.22 -23.97
CA LYS A 182 9.08 -6.41 -25.31
C LYS A 182 10.39 -7.21 -25.27
N ARG A 183 11.29 -6.87 -24.34
CA ARG A 183 12.55 -7.61 -24.12
C ARG A 183 12.29 -9.08 -23.76
N MET A 184 11.31 -9.32 -22.90
CA MET A 184 10.89 -10.64 -22.47
C MET A 184 10.34 -11.50 -23.60
N ALA A 185 9.47 -10.92 -24.43
CA ALA A 185 8.93 -11.58 -25.61
C ALA A 185 10.06 -11.96 -26.59
N SER A 186 10.99 -11.03 -26.84
CA SER A 186 12.17 -11.28 -27.69
C SER A 186 13.05 -12.43 -27.16
N LYS A 187 13.38 -12.42 -25.86
CA LYS A 187 14.17 -13.50 -25.24
C LYS A 187 13.45 -14.83 -25.23
N THR A 188 12.12 -14.84 -25.12
CA THR A 188 11.30 -16.05 -25.22
C THR A 188 11.36 -16.64 -26.63
N LYS A 189 11.24 -15.81 -27.67
CA LYS A 189 11.42 -16.24 -29.07
C LYS A 189 12.83 -16.75 -29.34
N GLN A 190 13.86 -16.07 -28.82
CA GLN A 190 15.26 -16.50 -28.94
C GLN A 190 15.53 -17.84 -28.25
N GLU A 191 14.90 -18.08 -27.09
CA GLU A 191 15.02 -19.36 -26.37
C GLU A 191 14.38 -20.51 -27.15
N ALA A 192 13.20 -20.29 -27.72
CA ALA A 192 12.49 -21.28 -28.53
C ALA A 192 13.33 -21.68 -29.76
N SER A 193 13.80 -20.70 -30.54
CA SER A 193 14.59 -20.98 -31.75
C SER A 193 15.93 -21.65 -31.45
N THR A 194 16.62 -21.26 -30.37
CA THR A 194 17.89 -21.90 -29.97
C THR A 194 17.68 -23.32 -29.45
N LYS A 195 16.57 -23.60 -28.75
CA LYS A 195 16.19 -24.96 -28.33
C LYS A 195 15.91 -25.85 -29.54
N GLU A 196 15.17 -25.36 -30.52
CA GLU A 196 14.89 -26.08 -31.77
C GLU A 196 16.16 -26.35 -32.57
N HIS A 197 17.00 -25.34 -32.78
CA HIS A 197 18.26 -25.49 -33.50
C HIS A 197 19.20 -26.49 -32.80
N PHE A 198 19.30 -26.42 -31.46
CA PHE A 198 20.07 -27.38 -30.69
C PHE A 198 19.52 -28.81 -30.83
N LYS A 199 18.19 -28.99 -30.83
CA LYS A 199 17.54 -30.29 -31.03
C LYS A 199 17.91 -30.89 -32.39
N LYS A 200 17.75 -30.12 -33.48
CA LYS A 200 18.11 -30.54 -34.84
C LYS A 200 19.59 -30.94 -34.98
N VAL A 201 20.51 -30.15 -34.44
CA VAL A 201 21.96 -30.46 -34.49
C VAL A 201 22.30 -31.68 -33.63
N LYS A 202 21.63 -31.86 -32.48
CA LYS A 202 21.82 -33.03 -31.61
C LYS A 202 21.35 -34.32 -32.29
N GLU A 203 20.21 -34.30 -32.98
CA GLU A 203 19.68 -35.43 -33.76
C GLU A 203 20.67 -35.82 -34.88
N LYS A 204 21.10 -34.87 -35.71
CA LYS A 204 22.13 -35.09 -36.75
C LYS A 204 23.43 -35.68 -36.18
N LEU A 205 23.86 -35.20 -35.01
CA LEU A 205 25.06 -35.72 -34.35
C LEU A 205 24.87 -37.17 -33.85
N GLN A 206 23.69 -37.50 -33.34
CA GLN A 206 23.36 -38.88 -32.92
C GLN A 206 23.32 -39.83 -34.12
N GLU A 207 22.70 -39.42 -35.22
CA GLU A 207 22.69 -40.19 -36.48
C GLU A 207 24.10 -40.48 -36.98
N LEU A 208 24.99 -39.48 -37.01
CA LEU A 208 26.37 -39.67 -37.42
C LEU A 208 27.14 -40.59 -36.47
N LYS A 209 26.92 -40.49 -35.16
CA LYS A 209 27.51 -41.43 -34.19
C LYS A 209 27.00 -42.85 -34.42
N ALA A 210 25.71 -43.04 -34.71
CA ALA A 210 25.13 -44.35 -35.02
C ALA A 210 25.71 -44.93 -36.31
N LYS A 211 25.82 -44.14 -37.39
CA LYS A 211 26.47 -44.54 -38.65
C LYS A 211 27.94 -44.96 -38.41
N ARG A 212 28.70 -44.18 -37.62
CA ARG A 212 30.08 -44.52 -37.23
C ARG A 212 30.18 -45.81 -36.42
N ARG A 213 29.28 -46.04 -35.46
CA ARG A 213 29.22 -47.30 -34.68
C ARG A 213 28.94 -48.51 -35.59
N LYS A 214 27.97 -48.39 -36.51
CA LYS A 214 27.65 -49.45 -37.49
C LYS A 214 28.85 -49.75 -38.40
N ALA A 215 29.54 -48.72 -38.90
CA ALA A 215 30.74 -48.90 -39.72
C ALA A 215 31.91 -49.53 -38.95
N ALA A 216 32.14 -49.11 -37.70
CA ALA A 216 33.15 -49.70 -36.83
C ALA A 216 32.85 -51.18 -36.50
N ALA A 217 31.58 -51.52 -36.25
CA ALA A 217 31.16 -52.91 -36.04
C ALA A 217 31.39 -53.78 -37.29
N LYS A 218 31.05 -53.26 -38.50
CA LYS A 218 31.35 -53.96 -39.77
C LYS A 218 32.86 -54.18 -39.97
N ARG A 219 33.69 -53.16 -39.72
CA ARG A 219 35.15 -53.26 -39.79
C ARG A 219 35.72 -54.26 -38.77
N ALA A 220 35.20 -54.28 -37.55
CA ALA A 220 35.60 -55.24 -36.52
C ALA A 220 35.22 -56.68 -36.89
N ALA A 221 34.03 -56.89 -37.48
CA ALA A 221 33.58 -58.18 -37.97
C ALA A 221 34.44 -58.70 -39.14
N GLN A 222 34.84 -57.82 -40.07
CA GLN A 222 35.77 -58.18 -41.16
C GLN A 222 37.15 -58.58 -40.63
N LYS A 223 37.72 -57.84 -39.68
CA LYS A 223 39.00 -58.21 -39.03
C LYS A 223 38.95 -59.54 -38.27
N ARG A 224 37.77 -59.93 -37.76
CA ARG A 224 37.56 -61.24 -37.12
C ARG A 224 37.43 -62.39 -38.12
N LYS A 225 37.00 -62.14 -39.36
CA LYS A 225 36.94 -63.14 -40.44
C LYS A 225 38.28 -63.35 -41.14
N SER A 226 39.19 -62.36 -41.10
CA SER A 226 40.51 -62.43 -41.73
C SER A 226 41.63 -62.98 -40.82
N ASN A 227 41.31 -63.39 -39.59
CA ASN A 227 42.30 -64.00 -38.69
C ASN A 227 41.94 -65.50 -38.52
N PRO A 228 42.68 -66.44 -39.14
CA PRO A 228 42.34 -67.85 -39.06
C PRO A 228 42.52 -68.35 -37.63
N LYS A 229 41.50 -69.07 -37.12
CA LYS A 229 41.63 -69.86 -35.89
C LYS A 229 42.78 -70.85 -36.08
N ARG A 230 43.93 -70.63 -35.41
CA ARG A 230 44.89 -71.71 -35.14
C ARG A 230 44.16 -72.77 -34.31
N LYS A 231 43.92 -73.94 -34.91
CA LYS A 231 43.45 -75.15 -34.23
C LYS A 231 44.55 -75.65 -33.29
N SER A 232 44.11 -76.13 -32.15
CA SER A 232 44.87 -76.82 -31.10
C SER A 232 45.38 -78.20 -31.53
N SER A 233 46.60 -78.58 -31.12
CA SER A 233 46.96 -79.99 -30.85
C SER A 233 48.08 -80.14 -29.80
N LYS A 234 47.68 -80.73 -28.67
CA LYS A 234 48.35 -81.64 -27.71
C LYS A 234 49.89 -81.66 -27.52
N LYS A 235 50.26 -81.37 -26.25
CA LYS A 235 51.01 -82.19 -25.26
C LYS A 235 52.54 -82.35 -25.42
N ALA A 236 53.29 -81.73 -24.49
CA ALA A 236 54.53 -82.27 -23.94
C ALA A 236 54.56 -82.06 -22.42
N LYS A 237 54.79 -83.15 -21.69
CA LYS A 237 54.92 -83.22 -20.22
C LYS A 237 56.15 -82.42 -19.75
N ARG A 238 56.05 -81.72 -18.61
CA ARG A 238 57.05 -81.78 -17.53
C ARG A 238 56.57 -81.14 -16.20
N LYS A 239 56.37 -82.04 -15.23
CA LYS A 239 56.59 -82.01 -13.76
C LYS A 239 56.20 -80.77 -12.90
N SER A 240 55.14 -80.99 -12.11
CA SER A 240 54.97 -80.83 -10.64
C SER A 240 55.51 -79.58 -9.89
N ASN A 241 54.54 -78.74 -9.45
CA ASN A 241 54.23 -78.20 -8.09
C ASN A 241 55.35 -77.65 -7.13
N PRO A 242 55.04 -76.80 -6.10
CA PRO A 242 53.74 -76.23 -5.71
C PRO A 242 53.71 -74.73 -5.29
N LYS A 243 52.46 -74.27 -5.17
CA LYS A 243 51.90 -73.05 -4.57
C LYS A 243 52.64 -72.43 -3.36
N ARG A 244 52.59 -71.09 -3.28
CA ARG A 244 52.26 -70.37 -2.03
C ARG A 244 51.21 -69.28 -2.25
N LYS A 245 50.18 -69.32 -1.40
CA LYS A 245 49.05 -68.39 -1.28
C LYS A 245 49.47 -67.10 -0.57
N SER A 246 48.78 -66.01 -0.89
CA SER A 246 48.20 -64.97 0.01
C SER A 246 48.17 -63.64 -0.75
N SER A 247 47.26 -62.69 -0.60
CA SER A 247 45.95 -62.53 0.04
C SER A 247 45.54 -61.07 -0.23
N LYS A 248 44.24 -60.81 -0.39
CA LYS A 248 43.51 -59.53 -0.17
C LYS A 248 44.32 -58.23 0.02
N LYS A 249 43.87 -57.16 -0.66
CA LYS A 249 43.26 -56.02 0.04
C LYS A 249 42.44 -55.11 -0.87
N ALA A 250 41.19 -54.93 -0.46
CA ALA A 250 40.39 -53.75 -0.75
C ALA A 250 40.87 -52.57 0.12
N LYS A 251 40.71 -51.34 -0.38
CA LYS A 251 40.44 -50.10 0.38
C LYS A 251 39.78 -49.16 -0.63
N ARG A 252 38.51 -48.77 -0.42
CA ARG A 252 38.06 -47.64 0.42
C ARG A 252 38.65 -46.32 -0.07
#